data_AF-A0A7W9EV71-F1
#
_entry.id   AF-A0A7W9EV71-F1
#
_cell.length_a   1.000
_cell.length_b   1.000
_cell.length_c   1.000
_cell.angle_alpha   90.00
_cell.angle_beta   90.00
_cell.angle_gamma   90.00
#
_symmetry.space_group_name_H-M   'P 1'
#
loop_
_entity.id
_entity.type
_entity.pdbx_description
1 polymer ?
#
loop_
_entity_poly.entity_id
_entity_poly.type
_entity_poly.pdbx_seq_one_letter_code
_entity_poly.pdbx_strand_id
1 'polypeptide(L)'
;MTATRPAISYVENGRPWFVMTCQGTQTSIQVRGFDAAQQWPQPTLTVAFGAVQHSAKPDLQMVGDQTAFSFAYPISTNMLKAFRDGAPIKASYHGETRLFPAASPAVRGQFASRCAALVPPGMRQG
;
A
#
# COMPACT_ATOMS: atom_id res chain seq x y z
N MET A 1 20.51 5.30 -15.34
CA MET A 1 20.07 5.09 -13.94
C MET A 1 18.56 4.87 -13.96
N THR A 2 18.09 3.64 -13.76
CA THR A 2 16.65 3.34 -13.68
C THR A 2 16.12 4.05 -12.45
N ALA A 3 15.28 5.08 -12.62
CA ALA A 3 14.67 5.79 -11.51
C ALA A 3 13.95 4.77 -10.61
N THR A 4 14.51 4.49 -9.43
CA THR A 4 13.94 3.51 -8.50
C THR A 4 12.62 4.08 -8.01
N ARG A 5 11.51 3.45 -8.42
CA ARG A 5 10.16 3.85 -7.99
C ARG A 5 10.13 3.87 -6.45
N PRO A 6 9.58 4.93 -5.82
CA PRO A 6 9.48 4.98 -4.38
C PRO A 6 8.67 3.79 -3.88
N ALA A 7 9.24 3.02 -2.95
CA ALA A 7 8.64 1.80 -2.45
C ALA A 7 8.84 1.65 -0.95
N ILE A 8 7.84 1.05 -0.29
CA ILE A 8 7.91 0.51 1.06
C ILE A 8 7.62 -0.97 0.94
N SER A 9 8.43 -1.80 1.61
CA SER A 9 8.23 -3.24 1.60
C SER A 9 8.43 -3.79 3.01
N TYR A 10 7.44 -4.54 3.49
CA TYR A 10 7.55 -5.34 4.70
C TYR A 10 7.80 -6.77 4.28
N VAL A 11 8.90 -7.32 4.79
CA VAL A 11 9.38 -8.65 4.44
C VAL A 11 9.29 -9.52 5.68
N GLU A 12 8.70 -10.69 5.54
CA GLU A 12 8.67 -11.73 6.57
C GLU A 12 9.21 -13.02 5.95
N ASN A 13 10.17 -13.65 6.63
CA ASN A 13 10.90 -14.83 6.15
C ASN A 13 11.49 -14.66 4.73
N GLY A 14 12.04 -13.48 4.43
CA GLY A 14 12.66 -13.16 3.14
C GLY A 14 11.67 -12.91 1.99
N ARG A 15 10.36 -12.92 2.24
CA ARG A 15 9.32 -12.69 1.22
C ARG A 15 8.55 -11.40 1.52
N PRO A 16 8.24 -10.56 0.53
CA PRO A 16 7.48 -9.33 0.75
C PRO A 16 6.01 -9.65 1.01
N TRP A 17 5.51 -9.28 2.19
CA TRP A 17 4.12 -9.45 2.59
C TRP A 17 3.26 -8.22 2.27
N PHE A 18 3.87 -7.05 2.34
CA PHE A 18 3.23 -5.80 1.95
C PHE A 18 4.20 -5.00 1.12
N VAL A 19 3.76 -4.54 -0.04
CA VAL A 19 4.50 -3.63 -0.90
C VAL A 19 3.60 -2.46 -1.23
N MET A 20 4.08 -1.25 -0.98
CA MET A 20 3.45 -0.01 -1.41
C MET A 20 4.41 0.73 -2.32
N THR A 21 3.96 1.09 -3.52
CA THR A 21 4.77 1.78 -4.52
C THR A 21 4.05 3.01 -5.07
N CYS A 22 4.78 4.04 -5.45
CA CYS A 22 4.24 5.19 -6.16
C CYS A 22 4.72 5.21 -7.61
N GLN A 23 3.79 5.36 -8.55
CA GLN A 23 4.09 5.46 -9.97
C GLN A 23 3.07 6.37 -10.66
N GLY A 24 3.55 7.35 -11.42
CA GLY A 24 2.68 8.39 -11.98
C GLY A 24 1.90 9.08 -10.87
N THR A 25 0.58 9.15 -11.01
CA THR A 25 -0.33 9.75 -10.03
C THR A 25 -0.94 8.76 -9.04
N GLN A 26 -0.47 7.51 -9.03
CA GLN A 26 -1.08 6.43 -8.25
C GLN A 26 -0.12 5.83 -7.21
N THR A 27 -0.71 5.41 -6.11
CA THR A 27 -0.14 4.47 -5.15
C THR A 27 -0.70 3.09 -5.43
N SER A 28 0.18 2.12 -5.66
CA SER A 28 -0.19 0.71 -5.78
C SER A 28 0.17 -0.01 -4.49
N ILE A 29 -0.76 -0.85 -4.03
CA ILE A 29 -0.59 -1.73 -2.88
C ILE A 29 -0.63 -3.17 -3.36
N GLN A 30 0.26 -3.98 -2.81
CA GLN A 30 0.22 -5.43 -2.88
C GLN A 30 0.30 -5.98 -1.45
N VAL A 31 -0.64 -6.85 -1.10
CA VAL A 31 -0.67 -7.53 0.21
C VAL A 31 -0.73 -9.03 -0.01
N ARG A 32 0.01 -9.79 0.78
CA ARG A 32 0.01 -11.26 0.81
C ARG A 32 -0.39 -11.76 2.19
N GLY A 33 -0.62 -13.07 2.29
CA GLY A 33 -0.95 -13.72 3.56
C GLY A 33 -2.44 -13.67 3.93
N PHE A 34 -3.31 -13.41 2.95
CA PHE A 34 -4.74 -13.69 3.01
C PHE A 34 -5.08 -14.84 2.06
N ASP A 35 -6.10 -15.60 2.40
CA ASP A 35 -6.66 -16.61 1.51
C ASP A 35 -7.72 -15.99 0.60
N ALA A 36 -7.69 -16.34 -0.70
CA ALA A 36 -8.70 -15.89 -1.64
C ALA A 36 -10.07 -16.43 -1.23
N ALA A 37 -11.11 -15.59 -1.31
CA ALA A 37 -12.45 -16.04 -0.95
C ALA A 37 -13.00 -16.91 -2.08
N GLN A 38 -13.73 -17.97 -1.74
CA GLN A 38 -14.42 -18.84 -2.70
C GLN A 38 -15.70 -18.19 -3.25
N GLN A 39 -15.65 -16.90 -3.59
CA GLN A 39 -16.76 -16.16 -4.17
C GLN A 39 -16.25 -15.10 -5.17
N TRP A 40 -17.04 -14.83 -6.22
CA TRP A 40 -16.81 -13.74 -7.16
C TRP A 40 -18.02 -12.78 -7.16
N PRO A 41 -17.81 -11.45 -7.02
CA PRO A 41 -16.53 -10.78 -6.87
C PRO A 41 -15.82 -11.03 -5.55
N GLN A 42 -14.49 -10.94 -5.57
CA GLN A 42 -13.71 -10.98 -4.34
C GLN A 42 -14.21 -9.90 -3.37
N PRO A 43 -14.28 -10.19 -2.05
CA PRO A 43 -14.50 -9.20 -1.01
C PRO A 43 -13.57 -7.99 -1.13
N THR A 44 -13.99 -6.88 -0.55
CA THR A 44 -13.20 -5.66 -0.50
C THR A 44 -11.98 -5.84 0.39
N LEU A 45 -10.80 -5.55 -0.15
CA LEU A 45 -9.58 -5.34 0.63
C LEU A 45 -9.56 -3.89 1.10
N THR A 46 -9.30 -3.68 2.39
CA THR A 46 -9.15 -2.35 2.99
C THR A 46 -7.74 -2.19 3.53
N VAL A 47 -7.08 -1.08 3.21
CA VAL A 47 -5.78 -0.69 3.78
C VAL A 47 -5.91 0.67 4.44
N ALA A 48 -5.53 0.73 5.71
CA ALA A 48 -5.58 1.91 6.53
C ALA A 48 -4.17 2.35 6.97
N PHE A 49 -3.98 3.67 7.00
CA PHE A 49 -2.84 4.39 7.52
C PHE A 49 -3.36 5.28 8.66
N GLY A 50 -3.45 4.73 9.86
CA GLY A 50 -4.12 5.40 10.97
C GLY A 50 -5.60 5.63 10.66
N ALA A 51 -6.02 6.90 10.55
CA ALA A 51 -7.40 7.27 10.22
C ALA A 51 -7.71 7.31 8.70
N VAL A 52 -6.69 7.34 7.85
CA VAL A 52 -6.87 7.36 6.39
C VAL A 52 -7.05 5.92 5.92
N GLN A 53 -8.09 5.65 5.14
CA GLN A 53 -8.36 4.30 4.62
C GLN A 53 -8.68 4.31 3.13
N HIS A 54 -8.26 3.25 2.45
CA HIS A 54 -8.58 2.98 1.06
C HIS A 54 -9.10 1.55 0.93
N SER A 55 -10.19 1.39 0.19
CA SER A 55 -10.88 0.12 0.03
C SER A 55 -11.16 -0.12 -1.45
N ALA A 56 -10.87 -1.30 -1.93
CA ALA A 56 -11.14 -1.69 -3.31
C ALA A 56 -11.41 -3.20 -3.41
N LYS A 57 -12.09 -3.62 -4.48
CA LYS A 57 -12.06 -5.03 -4.90
C LYS A 57 -10.65 -5.30 -5.42
N PRO A 58 -9.88 -6.20 -4.80
CA PRO A 58 -8.50 -6.42 -5.18
C PRO A 58 -8.43 -7.29 -6.43
N ASP A 59 -7.44 -7.00 -7.28
CA ASP A 59 -6.98 -7.93 -8.29
C ASP A 59 -6.07 -8.96 -7.64
N LEU A 60 -6.33 -10.24 -7.92
CA LEU A 60 -5.49 -11.34 -7.46
C LEU A 60 -4.40 -11.62 -8.49
N GLN A 61 -3.16 -11.68 -8.03
CA GLN A 61 -2.00 -12.00 -8.86
C GLN A 61 -1.19 -13.11 -8.20
N MET A 62 -0.78 -14.11 -8.99
CA MET A 62 0.21 -15.09 -8.54
C MET A 62 1.60 -14.47 -8.64
N VAL A 63 2.31 -14.34 -7.52
CA VAL A 63 3.68 -13.83 -7.49
C VAL A 63 4.59 -14.82 -6.78
N GLY A 64 5.24 -15.66 -7.60
CA GLY A 64 5.91 -16.87 -7.12
C GLY A 64 4.88 -17.94 -6.79
N ASP A 65 4.95 -18.47 -5.58
CA ASP A 65 4.09 -19.48 -4.98
C ASP A 65 2.98 -18.88 -4.07
N GLN A 66 2.84 -17.55 -4.05
CA GLN A 66 1.86 -16.86 -3.20
C GLN A 66 0.90 -16.01 -4.01
N THR A 67 -0.35 -15.97 -3.56
CA THR A 67 -1.35 -15.03 -4.03
C THR A 67 -1.11 -13.66 -3.41
N ALA A 68 -1.00 -12.65 -4.26
CA ALA A 68 -0.94 -11.25 -3.88
C ALA A 68 -2.25 -10.56 -4.26
N PHE A 69 -2.80 -9.81 -3.30
CA PHE A 69 -3.98 -8.98 -3.46
C PHE A 69 -3.50 -7.57 -3.77
N SER A 70 -3.91 -7.05 -4.92
CA SER A 70 -3.41 -5.78 -5.43
C SER A 70 -4.54 -4.81 -5.73
N PHE A 71 -4.29 -3.54 -5.45
CA PHE A 71 -5.14 -2.46 -5.94
C PHE A 71 -4.32 -1.17 -6.01
N ALA A 72 -4.82 -0.19 -6.77
CA ALA A 72 -4.21 1.11 -6.86
C ALA A 72 -5.22 2.21 -6.56
N TYR A 73 -4.75 3.32 -6.02
CA TYR A 73 -5.55 4.51 -5.75
C TYR A 73 -4.72 5.78 -6.00
N PRO A 74 -5.35 6.95 -6.23
CA PRO A 74 -4.62 8.20 -6.44
C PRO A 74 -3.76 8.58 -5.22
N ILE A 75 -2.57 9.12 -5.47
CA ILE A 75 -1.71 9.69 -4.42
C ILE A 75 -2.44 10.88 -3.79
N SER A 76 -2.74 10.81 -2.49
CA SER A 76 -3.42 11.85 -1.72
C SER A 76 -2.51 12.51 -0.70
N THR A 77 -2.78 13.78 -0.37
CA THR A 77 -2.01 14.52 0.65
C THR A 77 -2.20 13.90 2.02
N ASN A 78 -3.42 13.48 2.35
CA ASN A 78 -3.75 12.84 3.62
C ASN A 78 -3.01 11.51 3.82
N MET A 79 -2.93 10.65 2.79
CA MET A 79 -2.18 9.40 2.90
C MET A 79 -0.69 9.67 3.11
N LEU A 80 -0.10 10.56 2.30
CA LEU A 80 1.32 10.92 2.42
C LEU A 80 1.64 11.51 3.80
N LYS A 81 0.75 12.36 4.32
CA LYS A 81 0.88 12.93 5.66
C LYS A 81 0.78 11.84 6.73
N ALA A 82 -0.26 11.00 6.71
CA ALA A 82 -0.44 9.93 7.69
C ALA A 82 0.76 8.98 7.71
N PHE A 83 1.24 8.57 6.54
CA PHE A 83 2.41 7.72 6.44
C PHE A 83 3.68 8.40 6.98
N ARG A 84 3.93 9.66 6.59
CA ARG A 84 5.07 10.46 7.08
C ARG A 84 5.03 10.64 8.61
N ASP A 85 3.85 10.78 9.19
CA ASP A 85 3.67 10.99 10.63
C ASP A 85 3.84 9.67 11.42
N GLY A 86 3.95 8.53 10.74
CA GLY A 86 4.20 7.21 11.35
C GLY A 86 2.96 6.40 11.66
N ALA A 87 1.87 6.65 10.94
CA ALA A 87 0.69 5.85 11.12
C ALA A 87 1.01 4.36 10.81
N PRO A 88 0.63 3.42 11.70
CA PRO A 88 0.76 2.01 11.41
C PRO A 88 -0.11 1.64 10.21
N ILE A 89 0.33 0.65 9.44
CA ILE A 89 -0.43 0.15 8.29
C ILE A 89 -1.24 -1.05 8.76
N LYS A 90 -2.54 -1.04 8.44
CA LYS A 90 -3.45 -2.15 8.69
C LYS A 90 -4.07 -2.58 7.37
N ALA A 91 -3.95 -3.85 7.02
CA ALA A 91 -4.68 -4.44 5.91
C ALA A 91 -5.77 -5.37 6.46
N SER A 92 -7.00 -5.25 5.97
CA SER A 92 -8.13 -6.08 6.39
C SER A 92 -8.85 -6.64 5.18
N TYR A 93 -9.11 -7.93 5.20
CA TYR A 93 -9.78 -8.66 4.14
C TYR A 93 -10.56 -9.84 4.72
N HIS A 94 -11.84 -9.96 4.36
CA HIS A 94 -12.68 -11.10 4.72
C HIS A 94 -12.64 -11.51 6.21
N GLY A 95 -12.71 -10.52 7.11
CA GLY A 95 -12.67 -10.73 8.57
C GLY A 95 -11.27 -10.86 9.17
N GLU A 96 -10.25 -11.09 8.33
CA GLU A 96 -8.85 -11.14 8.76
C GLU A 96 -8.22 -9.75 8.74
N THR A 97 -7.23 -9.55 9.61
CA THR A 97 -6.46 -8.31 9.70
C THR A 97 -4.98 -8.61 9.88
N ARG A 98 -4.16 -7.91 9.10
CA ARG A 98 -2.70 -7.88 9.21
C ARG A 98 -2.25 -6.48 9.60
N LEU A 99 -1.30 -6.41 10.52
CA LEU A 99 -0.69 -5.17 11.00
C LEU A 99 0.77 -5.13 10.56
N PHE A 100 1.19 -3.98 10.06
CA PHE A 100 2.59 -3.73 9.71
C PHE A 100 3.10 -2.56 10.55
N PRO A 101 4.30 -2.68 11.14
CA PRO A 101 4.86 -1.64 12.00
C PRO A 101 5.12 -0.37 11.19
N ALA A 102 5.14 0.79 11.85
CA ALA A 102 5.53 2.03 11.17
C ALA A 102 6.97 1.92 10.64
N ALA A 103 7.20 2.38 9.41
CA ALA A 103 8.55 2.48 8.86
C ALA A 103 9.38 3.52 9.64
N SER A 104 10.71 3.38 9.63
CA SER A 104 11.59 4.32 10.33
C SER A 104 11.41 5.76 9.84
N PRO A 105 11.69 6.79 10.68
CA PRO A 105 11.50 8.18 10.30
C PRO A 105 12.16 8.60 8.98
N ALA A 106 13.37 8.12 8.73
CA ALA A 106 14.10 8.39 7.50
C ALA A 106 13.40 7.79 6.27
N VAL A 107 12.96 6.53 6.38
CA VAL A 107 12.30 5.80 5.28
C VAL A 107 10.95 6.41 4.95
N ARG A 108 10.11 6.69 5.97
CA ARG A 108 8.79 7.30 5.75
C ARG A 108 8.88 8.70 5.16
N GLY A 109 9.85 9.50 5.63
CA GLY A 109 10.09 10.85 5.08
C GLY A 109 10.55 10.81 3.62
N GLN A 110 11.51 9.94 3.30
CA GLN A 110 12.01 9.78 1.93
C GLN A 110 10.91 9.29 0.98
N PHE A 111 10.14 8.27 1.38
CA PHE A 111 9.04 7.75 0.58
C PHE A 111 7.99 8.83 0.31
N ALA A 112 7.48 9.49 1.36
CA ALA A 112 6.45 10.51 1.22
C ALA A 112 6.91 11.67 0.31
N SER A 113 8.16 12.12 0.47
CA SER A 113 8.74 13.17 -0.36
C SER A 113 8.84 12.76 -1.83
N ARG A 114 9.29 11.53 -2.10
CA ARG A 114 9.45 11.06 -3.49
C ARG A 114 8.11 10.80 -4.15
N CYS A 115 7.12 10.26 -3.44
CA CYS A 115 5.76 10.10 -3.97
C CYS A 115 5.11 11.45 -4.25
N ALA A 116 5.25 12.43 -3.35
CA ALA A 116 4.76 13.78 -3.57
C ALA A 116 5.35 14.40 -4.85
N ALA A 117 6.65 14.20 -5.11
CA ALA A 117 7.31 14.73 -6.30
C ALA A 117 6.75 14.19 -7.63
N LEU A 118 6.03 13.05 -7.62
CA LEU A 118 5.42 12.48 -8.82
C LEU A 118 4.11 13.17 -9.23
N VAL A 119 3.48 13.91 -8.32
CA VAL A 119 2.17 14.54 -8.55
C VAL A 119 2.26 16.03 -8.26
N PRO A 120 1.91 16.91 -9.21
CA PRO A 120 1.82 18.35 -8.95
C PRO A 120 0.90 18.65 -7.75
N PRO A 121 1.22 19.63 -6.89
CA PRO A 121 0.43 19.90 -5.69
C PRO A 121 -1.08 20.07 -5.93
N GLY A 122 -1.49 20.73 -7.03
CA GLY A 122 -2.90 20.93 -7.38
C GLY A 122 -3.65 19.69 -7.89
N MET A 123 -2.97 18.55 -8.06
CA MET A 123 -3.56 17.29 -8.51
C MET A 123 -3.63 16.21 -7.41
N ARG A 124 -3.08 16.49 -6.23
CA ARG A 124 -3.17 15.60 -5.06
C ARG A 124 -4.53 15.81 -4.41
N GLN A 125 -5.51 14.98 -4.72
CA GLN A 125 -6.84 15.09 -4.10
C GLN A 125 -6.80 14.60 -2.64
N GLY A 126 -7.54 15.30 -1.77
CA GLY A 126 -7.59 15.01 -0.33
C GLY A 126 -6.24 15.18 0.34
#